data_AF-A0A1M5XQL7-F1
#
_entry.id   AF-A0A1M5XQL7-F1
#
_cell.length_a   1.000
_cell.length_b   1.000
_cell.length_c   1.000
_cell.angle_alpha   90.00
_cell.angle_beta   90.00
_cell.angle_gamma   90.00
#
_symmetry.space_group_name_H-M   'P 1'
#
loop_
_entity.id
_entity.type
_entity.pdbx_description
1 polymer ?
#
loop_
_entity_poly.entity_id
_entity_poly.type
_entity_poly.pdbx_seq_one_letter_code
_entity_poly.pdbx_strand_id
1 'polypeptide(L)'
;MLQAFYTKPEPDLRVAAFCELNRARLARLTEFYVTEQVIDFRRAQFVTSAPDIHHLPEDSGMEIAFAGRSNAGKSSALNTLTDHRGLAHTSKRPGRTQLINVFRLTDDKRLIDLPGYGFAKVPLEMKLQWQEKLAQYLEERRCLKGLVVLMDIRHPLKDLDHNMIRWGVAAGMPVLVLLTKADKLKQAEKQKTLRTVKAALAELEGEIVVQLFSSLKGTGREPALKVLTEWFDRHDGEALIEE
;
A
#
# COMPACT_ATOMS: atom_id res chain seq x y z
N MET A 1 -51.12 -61.00 18.12
CA MET A 1 -50.74 -59.77 18.86
C MET A 1 -49.22 -59.68 18.79
N LEU A 2 -48.70 -58.98 17.77
CA LEU A 2 -47.27 -58.84 17.49
C LEU A 2 -46.69 -57.68 18.33
N GLN A 3 -45.67 -57.96 19.15
CA GLN A 3 -44.72 -56.95 19.65
C GLN A 3 -43.32 -57.52 19.46
N ALA A 4 -42.66 -57.13 18.36
CA ALA A 4 -41.23 -57.36 18.16
C ALA A 4 -40.48 -56.13 18.66
N PHE A 5 -39.56 -56.36 19.60
CA PHE A 5 -38.67 -55.38 20.19
C PHE A 5 -37.75 -54.76 19.12
N TYR A 6 -37.94 -53.48 18.83
CA TYR A 6 -36.97 -52.66 18.10
C TYR A 6 -36.04 -52.01 19.14
N THR A 7 -34.90 -52.64 19.41
CA THR A 7 -33.82 -52.01 20.21
C THR A 7 -33.10 -50.99 19.34
N LYS A 8 -33.17 -49.72 19.74
CA LYS A 8 -32.45 -48.58 19.15
C LYS A 8 -30.94 -48.84 19.26
N PRO A 9 -30.13 -48.72 18.19
CA PRO A 9 -28.68 -48.91 18.33
C PRO A 9 -28.10 -47.76 19.18
N GLU A 10 -27.28 -48.10 20.17
CA GLU A 10 -26.51 -47.11 20.94
C GLU A 10 -25.53 -46.38 20.01
N PRO A 11 -25.34 -45.06 20.17
CA PRO A 11 -24.40 -44.31 19.35
C PRO A 11 -22.97 -44.75 19.69
N ASP A 12 -22.22 -45.19 18.68
CA ASP A 12 -20.82 -45.57 18.81
C ASP A 12 -20.00 -44.38 19.33
N LEU A 13 -19.57 -44.47 20.59
CA LEU A 13 -18.76 -43.47 21.30
C LEU A 13 -17.47 -43.11 20.53
N ARG A 14 -16.95 -44.02 19.68
CA ARG A 14 -15.77 -43.75 18.85
C ARG A 14 -16.09 -42.81 17.69
N VAL A 15 -17.30 -42.88 17.13
CA VAL A 15 -17.77 -41.97 16.07
C VAL A 15 -18.06 -40.59 16.64
N ALA A 16 -18.63 -40.50 17.85
CA ALA A 16 -18.84 -39.23 18.54
C ALA A 16 -17.50 -38.52 18.85
N ALA A 17 -16.54 -39.23 19.43
CA ALA A 17 -15.20 -38.69 19.72
C ALA A 17 -14.41 -38.31 18.45
N PHE A 18 -14.52 -39.10 17.37
CA PHE A 18 -13.90 -38.77 16.07
C PHE A 18 -14.52 -37.50 15.45
N CYS A 19 -15.84 -37.33 15.54
CA CYS A 19 -16.52 -36.11 15.10
C CYS A 19 -16.12 -34.89 15.93
N GLU A 20 -15.94 -35.05 17.24
CA GLU A 20 -15.58 -33.96 18.17
C GLU A 20 -14.11 -33.53 18.02
N LEU A 21 -13.18 -34.49 17.86
CA LEU A 21 -11.77 -34.22 17.56
C LEU A 21 -11.62 -33.50 16.22
N ASN A 22 -12.37 -33.92 15.19
CA ASN A 22 -12.35 -33.25 13.89
C ASN A 22 -13.02 -31.88 13.94
N ARG A 23 -14.03 -31.67 14.79
CA ARG A 23 -14.67 -30.36 14.97
C ARG A 23 -13.73 -29.37 15.67
N ALA A 24 -12.98 -29.80 16.68
CA ALA A 24 -11.95 -28.97 17.32
C ALA A 24 -10.75 -28.70 16.39
N ARG A 25 -10.38 -29.68 15.53
CA ARG A 25 -9.34 -29.51 14.52
C ARG A 25 -9.78 -28.59 13.38
N LEU A 26 -11.05 -28.68 12.94
CA LEU A 26 -11.65 -27.73 12.00
C LEU A 26 -11.79 -26.35 12.65
N ALA A 27 -12.20 -26.26 13.91
CA ALA A 27 -12.29 -25.00 14.66
C ALA A 27 -10.92 -24.32 14.76
N ARG A 28 -9.86 -25.07 15.11
CA ARG A 28 -8.47 -24.58 15.10
C ARG A 28 -7.99 -24.24 13.69
N LEU A 29 -8.38 -25.00 12.67
CA LEU A 29 -8.07 -24.65 11.28
C LEU A 29 -8.80 -23.37 10.86
N THR A 30 -10.06 -23.16 11.27
CA THR A 30 -10.83 -21.93 10.99
C THR A 30 -10.38 -20.74 11.84
N GLU A 31 -9.87 -20.95 13.06
CA GLU A 31 -9.19 -19.91 13.85
C GLU A 31 -7.80 -19.59 13.26
N PHE A 32 -7.15 -20.57 12.63
CA PHE A 32 -5.86 -20.40 11.93
C PHE A 32 -6.02 -19.85 10.50
N TYR A 33 -7.19 -20.03 9.86
CA TYR A 33 -7.66 -19.18 8.78
C TYR A 33 -8.02 -17.82 9.39
N VAL A 34 -6.98 -17.11 9.83
CA VAL A 34 -6.97 -15.66 9.88
C VAL A 34 -7.64 -15.24 8.59
N THR A 35 -8.80 -14.63 8.74
CA THR A 35 -9.56 -14.05 7.65
C THR A 35 -8.57 -13.28 6.78
N GLU A 36 -8.30 -13.76 5.56
CA GLU A 36 -7.82 -12.90 4.50
C GLU A 36 -8.90 -11.82 4.36
N GLN A 37 -8.76 -10.74 5.12
CA GLN A 37 -9.64 -9.61 4.99
C GLN A 37 -9.27 -8.99 3.65
N VAL A 38 -10.00 -9.40 2.61
CA VAL A 38 -9.89 -8.81 1.28
C VAL A 38 -10.06 -7.31 1.44
N ILE A 39 -8.96 -6.57 1.25
CA ILE A 39 -8.93 -5.13 1.47
C ILE A 39 -9.75 -4.47 0.37
N ASP A 40 -10.89 -3.89 0.74
CA ASP A 40 -11.70 -3.13 -0.18
C ASP A 40 -11.22 -1.67 -0.21
N PHE A 41 -10.34 -1.36 -1.17
CA PHE A 41 -9.82 -0.01 -1.40
C PHE A 41 -10.91 1.03 -1.70
N ARG A 42 -12.12 0.60 -2.08
CA ARG A 42 -13.27 1.50 -2.33
C ARG A 42 -13.85 2.09 -1.06
N ARG A 43 -13.55 1.51 0.10
CA ARG A 43 -13.98 2.02 1.41
C ARG A 43 -13.06 3.11 1.95
N ALA A 44 -12.06 3.54 1.18
CA ALA A 44 -11.14 4.60 1.57
C ALA A 44 -11.87 5.89 1.98
N GLN A 45 -11.60 6.39 3.18
CA GLN A 45 -12.19 7.62 3.72
C GLN A 45 -11.12 8.60 4.17
N PHE A 46 -11.30 9.88 3.86
CA PHE A 46 -10.43 10.94 4.39
C PHE A 46 -10.59 11.04 5.92
N VAL A 47 -9.45 11.08 6.63
CA VAL A 47 -9.41 11.21 8.08
C VAL A 47 -8.98 12.62 8.48
N THR A 48 -7.78 13.01 8.07
CA THR A 48 -7.18 14.29 8.47
C THR A 48 -6.08 14.72 7.49
N SER A 49 -5.72 16.00 7.58
CA SER A 49 -4.55 16.58 6.93
C SER A 49 -3.61 17.11 8.00
N ALA A 50 -2.38 16.61 8.03
CA ALA A 50 -1.37 16.98 9.01
C ALA A 50 -0.28 17.86 8.38
N PRO A 51 0.18 18.93 9.05
CA PRO A 51 1.28 19.77 8.58
C PRO A 51 2.65 19.06 8.64
N ASP A 52 2.80 18.10 9.56
CA ASP A 52 3.99 17.29 9.72
C ASP A 52 3.66 15.95 10.40
N ILE A 53 4.67 15.12 10.58
CA ILE A 53 4.57 13.77 11.12
C ILE A 53 4.06 13.70 12.56
N HIS A 54 4.32 14.75 13.36
CA HIS A 54 3.91 14.78 14.77
C HIS A 54 2.40 15.02 14.94
N HIS A 55 1.75 15.51 13.89
CA HIS A 55 0.30 15.72 13.83
C HIS A 55 -0.44 14.57 13.13
N LEU A 56 0.26 13.48 12.80
CA LEU A 56 -0.37 12.27 12.30
C LEU A 56 -1.06 11.51 13.43
N PRO A 57 -2.05 10.65 13.12
CA PRO A 57 -2.57 9.70 14.08
C PRO A 57 -1.47 8.85 14.72
N GLU A 58 -1.81 8.17 15.81
CA GLU A 58 -0.90 7.25 16.50
C GLU A 58 -0.18 6.30 15.53
N ASP A 59 1.09 6.03 15.82
CA ASP A 59 1.96 5.14 15.03
C ASP A 59 1.58 3.66 15.27
N SER A 60 0.38 3.28 14.83
CA SER A 60 -0.21 1.97 15.06
C SER A 60 -0.90 1.41 13.81
N GLY A 61 -0.91 0.09 13.63
CA GLY A 61 -1.45 -0.55 12.43
C GLY A 61 -0.47 -0.48 11.25
N MET A 62 -0.98 -0.28 10.04
CA MET A 62 -0.22 -0.31 8.80
C MET A 62 -0.54 0.87 7.89
N GLU A 63 0.52 1.48 7.35
CA GLU A 63 0.47 2.62 6.45
C GLU A 63 1.20 2.31 5.15
N ILE A 64 0.63 2.74 4.03
CA ILE A 64 1.35 2.81 2.75
C ILE A 64 1.41 4.25 2.29
N ALA A 65 2.62 4.77 2.08
CA ALA A 65 2.83 6.14 1.67
C ALA A 65 2.89 6.29 0.14
N PHE A 66 2.29 7.36 -0.37
CA PHE A 66 2.30 7.76 -1.77
C PHE A 66 3.11 9.04 -1.90
N ALA A 67 4.23 8.97 -2.59
CA ALA A 67 5.12 10.09 -2.87
C ALA A 67 5.24 10.31 -4.38
N GLY A 68 5.47 11.54 -4.81
CA GLY A 68 5.73 11.82 -6.21
C GLY A 68 5.86 13.29 -6.47
N ARG A 69 6.50 13.65 -7.59
CA ARG A 69 6.65 15.05 -7.97
C ARG A 69 5.30 15.76 -8.11
N SER A 70 5.28 17.08 -7.91
CA SER A 70 4.09 17.86 -8.25
C SER A 70 3.64 17.59 -9.69
N ASN A 71 2.34 17.35 -9.87
CA ASN A 71 1.74 16.94 -11.15
C ASN A 71 2.22 15.60 -11.73
N ALA A 72 2.91 14.75 -10.96
CA ALA A 72 3.20 13.37 -11.37
C ALA A 72 1.93 12.51 -11.46
N GLY A 73 0.81 12.95 -10.89
CA GLY A 73 -0.47 12.24 -10.97
C GLY A 73 -0.83 11.42 -9.73
N LYS A 74 -0.17 11.66 -8.60
CA LYS A 74 -0.46 11.04 -7.29
C LYS A 74 -1.93 11.06 -6.89
N SER A 75 -2.57 12.23 -6.83
CA SER A 75 -4.00 12.32 -6.48
C SER A 75 -4.91 11.62 -7.51
N SER A 76 -4.54 11.64 -8.79
CA SER A 76 -5.26 10.88 -9.82
C SER A 76 -5.11 9.37 -9.63
N ALA A 77 -3.92 8.91 -9.27
CA ALA A 77 -3.66 7.50 -8.99
C ALA A 77 -4.40 7.03 -7.74
N LEU A 78 -4.37 7.80 -6.65
CA LEU A 78 -5.16 7.50 -5.44
C LEU A 78 -6.63 7.34 -5.76
N ASN A 79 -7.24 8.32 -6.45
CA ASN A 79 -8.64 8.24 -6.87
C ASN A 79 -8.93 7.02 -7.78
N THR A 80 -7.99 6.63 -8.64
CA THR A 80 -8.13 5.45 -9.50
C THR A 80 -8.02 4.14 -8.70
N LEU A 81 -7.08 4.05 -7.77
CA LEU A 81 -6.88 2.86 -6.93
C LEU A 81 -8.10 2.64 -6.02
N THR A 82 -8.60 3.70 -5.41
CA THR A 82 -9.76 3.64 -4.50
C THR A 82 -11.11 3.73 -5.19
N ASP A 83 -11.16 3.84 -6.52
CA ASP A 83 -12.40 4.06 -7.28
C ASP A 83 -13.28 5.22 -6.77
N HIS A 84 -12.65 6.22 -6.13
CA HIS A 84 -13.34 7.33 -5.51
C HIS A 84 -13.01 8.63 -6.23
N ARG A 85 -14.01 9.23 -6.88
CA ARG A 85 -13.83 10.56 -7.50
C ARG A 85 -13.70 11.61 -6.41
N GLY A 86 -12.53 12.26 -6.33
CA GLY A 86 -12.32 13.41 -5.45
C GLY A 86 -11.92 13.11 -4.00
N LEU A 87 -11.57 11.85 -3.68
CA LEU A 87 -11.00 11.51 -2.37
C LEU A 87 -9.70 12.30 -2.13
N ALA A 88 -8.79 12.24 -3.11
CA ALA A 88 -7.61 13.09 -3.16
C ALA A 88 -7.86 14.27 -4.10
N HIS A 89 -7.67 15.50 -3.61
CA HIS A 89 -7.85 16.72 -4.39
C HIS A 89 -6.86 16.82 -5.56
N THR A 90 -7.36 16.73 -6.79
CA THR A 90 -6.58 16.87 -8.03
C THR A 90 -6.44 18.34 -8.44
N SER A 91 -5.49 19.08 -7.86
CA SER A 91 -5.19 20.43 -8.33
C SER A 91 -4.14 20.43 -9.45
N LYS A 92 -4.39 21.19 -10.53
CA LYS A 92 -3.39 21.50 -11.56
C LYS A 92 -2.40 22.60 -11.13
N ARG A 93 -2.69 23.32 -10.04
CA ARG A 93 -1.83 24.41 -9.52
C ARG A 93 -0.76 23.81 -8.59
N PRO A 94 0.54 23.91 -8.93
CA PRO A 94 1.61 23.47 -8.05
C PRO A 94 1.57 24.26 -6.73
N GLY A 95 1.75 23.58 -5.58
CA GLY A 95 1.99 24.20 -4.27
C GLY A 95 0.79 24.21 -3.32
N ARG A 96 -0.35 23.66 -3.73
CA ARG A 96 -1.61 23.71 -2.96
C ARG A 96 -1.73 22.67 -1.85
N THR A 97 -1.07 21.51 -1.98
CA THR A 97 -1.06 20.48 -0.93
C THR A 97 0.29 20.55 -0.23
N GLN A 98 0.32 21.24 0.92
CA GLN A 98 1.45 21.26 1.85
C GLN A 98 1.23 20.33 3.04
N LEU A 99 0.09 19.64 3.08
CA LEU A 99 -0.29 18.76 4.18
C LEU A 99 -0.16 17.31 3.74
N ILE A 100 0.19 16.45 4.69
CA ILE A 100 0.11 15.00 4.57
C ILE A 100 -1.37 14.63 4.76
N ASN A 101 -1.98 13.95 3.78
CA ASN A 101 -3.38 13.53 3.91
C ASN A 101 -3.45 12.05 4.30
N VAL A 102 -4.31 11.75 5.27
CA VAL A 102 -4.51 10.40 5.78
C VAL A 102 -5.84 9.86 5.29
N PHE A 103 -5.83 8.70 4.64
CA PHE A 103 -7.01 7.99 4.20
C PHE A 103 -7.12 6.63 4.89
N ARG A 104 -8.21 6.37 5.60
CA ARG A 104 -8.48 5.10 6.28
C ARG A 104 -9.10 4.09 5.32
N LEU A 105 -8.59 2.86 5.28
CA LEU A 105 -9.19 1.72 4.59
C LEU A 105 -9.99 0.83 5.54
N THR A 106 -9.36 0.49 6.66
CA THR A 106 -9.91 -0.23 7.82
C THR A 106 -9.39 0.44 9.08
N ASP A 107 -9.80 -0.01 10.26
CA ASP A 107 -9.37 0.61 11.52
C ASP A 107 -7.83 0.58 11.69
N ASP A 108 -7.18 -0.46 11.16
CA ASP A 108 -5.75 -0.71 11.24
C ASP A 108 -4.96 -0.36 9.97
N LYS A 109 -5.61 -0.08 8.82
CA LYS A 109 -4.91 0.15 7.54
C LYS A 109 -5.19 1.52 6.95
N ARG A 110 -4.14 2.22 6.53
CA ARG A 110 -4.23 3.60 6.02
C ARG A 110 -3.36 3.81 4.78
N LEU A 111 -3.82 4.70 3.90
CA LEU A 111 -3.04 5.26 2.79
C LEU A 111 -2.63 6.68 3.16
N ILE A 112 -1.35 6.99 3.00
CA ILE A 112 -0.77 8.29 3.33
C ILE A 112 -0.39 9.01 2.05
N ASP A 113 -1.03 10.14 1.78
CA ASP A 113 -0.71 10.99 0.64
C ASP A 113 0.29 12.06 1.06
N LEU A 114 1.56 11.79 0.81
CA LEU A 114 2.63 12.74 1.05
C LEU A 114 2.52 13.88 0.03
N PRO A 115 2.80 15.13 0.41
CA PRO A 115 2.74 16.22 -0.55
C PRO A 115 3.85 16.11 -1.59
N GLY A 116 3.58 16.65 -2.77
CA GLY A 116 4.46 16.42 -3.91
C GLY A 116 5.75 17.21 -3.80
N TYR A 117 6.89 16.56 -4.06
CA TYR A 117 8.20 17.23 -4.05
C TYR A 117 8.52 17.90 -5.41
N GLY A 118 9.58 18.71 -5.43
CA GLY A 118 10.09 19.33 -6.66
C GLY A 118 9.34 20.58 -7.14
N PHE A 119 8.72 21.34 -6.23
CA PHE A 119 8.11 22.63 -6.57
C PHE A 119 9.16 23.63 -7.06
N ALA A 120 8.96 24.18 -8.27
CA ALA A 120 9.87 25.19 -8.83
C ALA A 120 9.81 26.54 -8.09
N LYS A 121 8.70 26.85 -7.41
CA LYS A 121 8.41 28.17 -6.81
C LYS A 121 8.38 28.17 -5.27
N VAL A 122 9.13 27.29 -4.64
CA VAL A 122 9.24 27.21 -3.17
C VAL A 122 10.65 27.66 -2.76
N PRO A 123 10.81 28.49 -1.70
CA PRO A 123 12.11 28.86 -1.18
C PRO A 123 12.98 27.63 -0.89
N LEU A 124 14.30 27.73 -1.11
CA LEU A 124 15.23 26.62 -0.92
C LEU A 124 15.16 26.07 0.52
N GLU A 125 15.11 26.95 1.52
CA GLU A 125 14.99 26.58 2.93
C GLU A 125 13.77 25.68 3.19
N MET A 126 12.61 26.07 2.66
CA MET A 126 11.38 25.28 2.81
C MET A 126 11.50 23.94 2.08
N LYS A 127 12.25 23.84 0.97
CA LYS A 127 12.52 22.54 0.32
C LYS A 127 13.39 21.63 1.19
N LEU A 128 14.42 22.17 1.82
CA LEU A 128 15.36 21.42 2.66
C LEU A 128 14.64 20.90 3.91
N GLN A 129 13.89 21.76 4.61
CA GLN A 129 13.07 21.36 5.75
C GLN A 129 12.06 20.27 5.37
N TRP A 130 11.46 20.36 4.18
CA TRP A 130 10.58 19.33 3.65
C TRP A 130 11.28 18.00 3.39
N GLN A 131 12.50 18.04 2.85
CA GLN A 131 13.31 16.84 2.60
C GLN A 131 13.73 16.16 3.90
N GLU A 132 14.18 16.93 4.87
CA GLU A 132 14.58 16.45 6.20
C GLU A 132 13.40 15.79 6.92
N LYS A 133 12.26 16.48 7.01
CA LYS A 133 11.04 15.93 7.63
C LYS A 133 10.54 14.67 6.93
N LEU A 134 10.70 14.60 5.61
CA LEU A 134 10.27 13.43 4.85
C LEU A 134 11.23 12.24 5.01
N ALA A 135 12.54 12.48 5.08
CA ALA A 135 13.50 11.44 5.43
C ALA A 135 13.21 10.89 6.84
N GLN A 136 13.02 11.79 7.82
CA GLN A 136 12.64 11.42 9.18
C GLN A 136 11.35 10.60 9.22
N TYR A 137 10.33 10.99 8.45
CA TYR A 137 9.08 10.23 8.34
C TYR A 137 9.31 8.78 7.86
N LEU A 138 10.12 8.61 6.81
CA LEU A 138 10.38 7.29 6.23
C LEU A 138 11.21 6.40 7.17
N GLU A 139 12.02 6.99 8.04
CA GLU A 139 12.87 6.28 8.99
C GLU A 139 12.18 5.99 10.33
N GLU A 140 11.40 6.92 10.87
CA GLU A 140 10.86 6.82 12.23
C GLU A 140 9.45 6.21 12.32
N ARG A 141 8.63 6.29 11.26
CA ARG A 141 7.23 5.86 11.28
C ARG A 141 7.13 4.33 11.19
N ARG A 142 6.98 3.64 12.33
CA ARG A 142 7.05 2.17 12.42
C ARG A 142 5.88 1.46 11.73
N CYS A 143 4.72 2.09 11.69
CA CYS A 143 3.56 1.55 10.97
C CYS A 143 3.69 1.67 9.45
N LEU A 144 4.70 2.35 8.91
CA LEU A 144 4.90 2.47 7.47
C LEU A 144 5.46 1.16 6.88
N LYS A 145 4.67 0.50 6.02
CA LYS A 145 4.98 -0.83 5.46
C LYS A 145 5.36 -0.83 3.99
N GLY A 146 5.26 0.32 3.32
CA GLY A 146 5.66 0.41 1.92
C GLY A 146 5.53 1.81 1.33
N LEU A 147 6.28 2.02 0.25
CA LEU A 147 6.39 3.32 -0.40
C LEU A 147 6.02 3.22 -1.89
N VAL A 148 4.98 3.95 -2.30
CA VAL A 148 4.60 4.10 -3.70
C VAL A 148 5.19 5.39 -4.24
N VAL A 149 6.09 5.29 -5.22
CA VAL A 149 6.72 6.45 -5.88
C VAL A 149 6.13 6.65 -7.27
N LEU A 150 5.45 7.77 -7.47
CA LEU A 150 4.80 8.13 -8.72
C LEU A 150 5.65 9.12 -9.52
N MET A 151 5.94 8.75 -10.76
CA MET A 151 6.68 9.59 -11.70
C MET A 151 6.04 9.56 -13.08
N ASP A 152 5.99 10.72 -13.74
CA ASP A 152 5.48 10.85 -15.11
C ASP A 152 6.38 10.07 -16.06
N ILE A 153 5.81 9.10 -16.80
CA ILE A 153 6.56 8.22 -17.70
C ILE A 153 7.38 8.96 -18.78
N ARG A 154 7.03 10.21 -19.08
CA ARG A 154 7.76 11.02 -20.05
C ARG A 154 9.08 11.56 -19.50
N HIS A 155 9.20 11.64 -18.18
CA HIS A 155 10.36 12.20 -17.47
C HIS A 155 10.62 11.44 -16.15
N PRO A 156 10.89 10.12 -16.20
CA PRO A 156 11.13 9.31 -15.00
C PRO A 156 12.50 9.62 -14.39
N LEU A 157 12.72 9.13 -13.17
CA LEU A 157 14.03 9.08 -12.50
C LEU A 157 14.75 10.45 -12.45
N LYS A 158 14.05 11.49 -11.99
CA LYS A 158 14.75 12.71 -11.57
C LYS A 158 15.45 12.48 -10.25
N ASP A 159 16.40 13.36 -9.90
CA ASP A 159 17.22 13.21 -8.68
C ASP A 159 16.38 13.01 -7.41
N LEU A 160 15.27 13.77 -7.28
CA LEU A 160 14.35 13.61 -6.16
C LEU A 160 13.59 12.27 -6.16
N ASP A 161 13.31 11.71 -7.34
CA ASP A 161 12.71 10.38 -7.46
C ASP A 161 13.71 9.30 -7.03
N HIS A 162 14.97 9.43 -7.45
CA HIS A 162 16.06 8.53 -7.04
C HIS A 162 16.28 8.57 -5.52
N ASN A 163 16.32 9.76 -4.93
CA ASN A 163 16.50 9.91 -3.48
C ASN A 163 15.34 9.27 -2.70
N MET A 164 14.11 9.49 -3.16
CA MET A 164 12.92 8.88 -2.55
C MET A 164 12.98 7.36 -2.54
N ILE A 165 13.37 6.75 -3.67
CA ILE A 165 13.51 5.31 -3.79
C ILE A 165 14.67 4.81 -2.90
N ARG A 166 15.81 5.51 -2.89
CA ARG A 166 16.95 5.15 -2.03
C ARG A 166 16.61 5.21 -0.55
N TRP A 167 15.87 6.22 -0.09
CA TRP A 167 15.41 6.29 1.29
C TRP A 167 14.46 5.14 1.63
N GLY A 168 13.52 4.81 0.73
CA GLY A 168 12.64 3.65 0.90
C GLY A 168 13.43 2.35 1.07
N VAL A 169 14.40 2.10 0.18
CA VAL A 169 15.27 0.92 0.22
C VAL A 169 16.15 0.90 1.48
N ALA A 170 16.76 2.04 1.85
CA ALA A 170 17.61 2.14 3.04
C ALA A 170 16.84 1.87 4.33
N ALA A 171 15.56 2.24 4.38
CA ALA A 171 14.65 1.94 5.48
C ALA A 171 14.10 0.49 5.43
N GLY A 172 14.56 -0.35 4.50
CA GLY A 172 14.11 -1.74 4.36
C GLY A 172 12.68 -1.89 3.84
N MET A 173 12.06 -0.82 3.33
CA MET A 173 10.69 -0.85 2.85
C MET A 173 10.60 -1.34 1.41
N PRO A 174 9.56 -2.13 1.06
CA PRO A 174 9.26 -2.41 -0.33
C PRO A 174 8.79 -1.13 -1.05
N VAL A 175 9.25 -0.96 -2.29
CA VAL A 175 8.99 0.23 -3.11
C VAL A 175 8.25 -0.16 -4.39
N LEU A 176 7.13 0.52 -4.65
CA LEU A 176 6.35 0.39 -5.88
C LEU A 176 6.47 1.67 -6.71
N VAL A 177 7.20 1.58 -7.82
CA VAL A 177 7.31 2.66 -8.79
C VAL A 177 6.17 2.57 -9.81
N LEU A 178 5.34 3.61 -9.83
CA LEU A 178 4.29 3.78 -10.83
C LEU A 178 4.73 4.80 -11.89
N LEU A 179 4.97 4.31 -13.11
CA LEU A 179 5.19 5.15 -14.29
C LEU A 179 3.85 5.66 -14.80
N THR A 180 3.41 6.78 -14.23
CA THR A 180 2.10 7.38 -14.48
C THR A 180 1.99 8.01 -15.86
N LYS A 181 0.74 8.32 -16.26
CA LYS A 181 0.41 8.89 -17.58
C LYS A 181 0.94 8.03 -18.74
N ALA A 182 0.96 6.71 -18.55
CA ALA A 182 1.35 5.76 -19.57
C ALA A 182 0.52 5.89 -20.87
N ASP A 183 -0.66 6.51 -20.83
CA ASP A 183 -1.46 6.86 -22.02
C ASP A 183 -0.79 7.89 -22.95
N LYS A 184 0.23 8.61 -22.49
CA LYS A 184 0.90 9.67 -23.27
C LYS A 184 2.01 9.19 -24.20
N LEU A 185 2.41 7.92 -24.09
CA LEU A 185 3.45 7.32 -24.93
C LEU A 185 2.87 6.21 -25.82
N LYS A 186 3.53 5.91 -26.94
CA LYS A 186 3.20 4.72 -27.75
C LYS A 186 3.72 3.46 -27.08
N GLN A 187 3.16 2.29 -27.42
CA GLN A 187 3.49 1.03 -26.75
C GLN A 187 5.00 0.72 -26.72
N ALA A 188 5.71 0.91 -27.84
CA ALA A 188 7.15 0.68 -27.91
C ALA A 188 7.94 1.60 -26.94
N GLU A 189 7.55 2.87 -26.86
CA GLU A 189 8.17 3.85 -25.96
C GLU A 189 7.89 3.52 -24.48
N LYS A 190 6.65 3.12 -24.13
CA LYS A 190 6.32 2.67 -22.77
C LYS A 190 7.22 1.53 -22.32
N GLN A 191 7.37 0.52 -23.17
CA GLN A 191 8.19 -0.66 -22.85
C GLN A 191 9.68 -0.33 -22.79
N LYS A 192 10.16 0.58 -23.66
CA LYS A 192 11.54 1.10 -23.58
C LYS A 192 11.77 1.78 -22.24
N THR A 193 10.92 2.74 -21.87
CA THR A 193 11.04 3.47 -20.59
C THR A 193 10.96 2.52 -19.40
N LEU A 194 10.02 1.58 -19.39
CA LEU A 194 9.88 0.59 -18.33
C LEU A 194 11.17 -0.21 -18.13
N ARG A 195 11.79 -0.70 -19.22
CA ARG A 195 13.06 -1.44 -19.15
C ARG A 195 14.21 -0.57 -18.66
N THR A 196 14.31 0.67 -19.14
CA THR A 196 15.34 1.61 -18.69
C THR A 196 15.23 1.89 -17.19
N VAL A 197 14.02 2.14 -16.69
CA VAL A 197 13.80 2.41 -15.26
C VAL A 197 14.09 1.16 -14.42
N LYS A 198 13.64 -0.03 -14.86
CA LYS A 198 13.97 -1.29 -14.17
C LYS A 198 15.46 -1.53 -14.09
N ALA A 199 16.20 -1.34 -15.19
CA ALA A 199 17.65 -1.52 -15.20
C ALA A 199 18.36 -0.55 -14.25
N ALA A 200 17.98 0.73 -14.26
CA ALA A 200 18.59 1.74 -13.39
C ALA A 200 18.30 1.52 -11.90
N LEU A 201 17.18 0.89 -11.56
CA LEU A 201 16.81 0.58 -10.18
C LEU A 201 17.28 -0.80 -9.72
N ALA A 202 17.69 -1.68 -10.62
CA ALA A 202 18.20 -3.01 -10.28
C ALA A 202 19.54 -2.97 -9.53
N GLU A 203 20.28 -1.86 -9.60
CA GLU A 203 21.50 -1.63 -8.82
C GLU A 203 21.22 -1.34 -7.34
N LEU A 204 19.97 -1.04 -6.98
CA LEU A 204 19.58 -0.84 -5.60
C LEU A 204 19.24 -2.20 -4.98
N GLU A 205 19.92 -2.56 -3.90
CA GLU A 205 19.72 -3.80 -3.15
C GLU A 205 18.42 -3.75 -2.30
N GLY A 206 17.26 -3.65 -2.96
CA GLY A 206 15.96 -3.55 -2.29
C GLY A 206 14.80 -4.14 -3.08
N GLU A 207 13.66 -4.32 -2.42
CA GLU A 207 12.45 -4.84 -3.04
C GLU A 207 11.74 -3.74 -3.85
N ILE A 208 12.08 -3.64 -5.14
CA ILE A 208 11.54 -2.60 -6.04
C ILE A 208 10.71 -3.23 -7.15
N VAL A 209 9.44 -2.86 -7.21
CA VAL A 209 8.52 -3.20 -8.31
C VAL A 209 8.31 -1.96 -9.19
N VAL A 210 8.51 -2.09 -10.50
CA VAL A 210 8.25 -1.00 -11.46
C VAL A 210 7.18 -1.41 -12.45
N GLN A 211 6.15 -0.59 -12.61
CA GLN A 211 5.08 -0.84 -13.57
C GLN A 211 4.50 0.41 -14.23
N LEU A 212 3.82 0.19 -15.36
CA LEU A 212 3.10 1.23 -16.10
C LEU A 212 1.76 1.53 -15.43
N PHE A 213 1.40 2.81 -15.36
CA PHE A 213 0.13 3.24 -14.77
C PHE A 213 -0.54 4.35 -15.58
N SER A 214 -1.86 4.26 -15.77
CA SER A 214 -2.68 5.34 -16.35
C SER A 214 -4.03 5.44 -15.68
N SER A 215 -4.25 6.51 -14.90
CA SER A 215 -5.57 6.86 -14.37
C SER A 215 -6.62 7.06 -15.46
N LEU A 216 -6.23 7.53 -16.66
CA LEU A 216 -7.16 7.77 -17.76
C LEU A 216 -7.65 6.48 -18.41
N LYS A 217 -6.79 5.46 -18.48
CA LYS A 217 -7.08 4.18 -19.16
C LYS A 217 -7.32 3.03 -18.20
N GLY A 218 -7.18 3.24 -16.89
CA GLY A 218 -7.21 2.19 -15.86
C GLY A 218 -6.01 1.24 -15.90
N THR A 219 -5.03 1.47 -16.79
CA THR A 219 -3.88 0.58 -16.95
C THR A 219 -3.07 0.49 -15.66
N GLY A 220 -2.76 -0.73 -15.22
CA GLY A 220 -1.90 -0.97 -14.05
C GLY A 220 -2.59 -0.86 -12.69
N ARG A 221 -3.92 -0.67 -12.66
CA ARG A 221 -4.69 -0.58 -11.40
C ARG A 221 -4.68 -1.91 -10.65
N GLU A 222 -5.11 -3.00 -11.28
CA GLU A 222 -5.22 -4.30 -10.63
C GLU A 222 -3.85 -4.83 -10.15
N PRO A 223 -2.77 -4.75 -10.96
CA PRO A 223 -1.43 -5.07 -10.48
C PRO A 223 -0.96 -4.21 -9.30
N ALA A 224 -1.28 -2.90 -9.29
CA ALA A 224 -0.94 -2.04 -8.16
C ALA A 224 -1.69 -2.48 -6.89
N LEU A 225 -3.00 -2.70 -6.97
CA LEU A 225 -3.80 -3.13 -5.84
C LEU A 225 -3.29 -4.46 -5.26
N LYS A 226 -2.87 -5.39 -6.14
CA LYS A 226 -2.27 -6.66 -5.70
C LYS A 226 -1.03 -6.43 -4.83
N VAL A 227 -0.10 -5.58 -5.28
CA VAL A 227 1.12 -5.26 -4.50
C VAL A 227 0.76 -4.60 -3.17
N LEU A 228 -0.19 -3.67 -3.17
CA LEU A 228 -0.63 -2.98 -1.93
C LEU A 228 -1.27 -3.97 -0.95
N THR A 229 -2.10 -4.89 -1.44
CA THR A 229 -2.69 -5.96 -0.63
C THR A 229 -1.59 -6.86 -0.06
N GLU A 230 -0.64 -7.31 -0.89
CA GLU A 230 0.49 -8.12 -0.43
C GLU A 230 1.29 -7.42 0.68
N TRP A 231 1.45 -6.09 0.66
CA TRP A 231 2.12 -5.36 1.73
C TRP A 231 1.30 -5.27 3.01
N PHE A 232 -0.02 -5.15 2.92
CA PHE A 232 -0.89 -5.17 4.09
C PHE A 232 -1.07 -6.56 4.71
N ASP A 233 -0.86 -7.61 3.92
CA ASP A 233 -0.95 -9.00 4.37
C ASP A 233 0.38 -9.52 4.93
N ARG A 234 1.48 -8.76 4.77
CA ARG A 234 2.74 -9.02 5.49
C ARG A 234 2.50 -8.76 6.96
N HIS A 235 2.14 -9.81 7.68
CA HIS A 235 2.24 -9.82 9.12
C HIS A 235 3.69 -9.49 9.49
N ASP A 236 3.88 -8.53 10.40
CA ASP A 236 5.16 -8.32 11.06
C ASP A 236 5.48 -9.62 11.82
N GLY A 237 6.23 -10.51 11.18
CA GLY A 237 6.74 -11.71 11.81
C GLY A 237 7.89 -11.33 12.73
N GLU A 238 7.58 -10.89 13.96
CA GLU A 238 8.43 -10.85 15.18
C GLU A 238 7.68 -9.99 16.23
N ALA A 239 7.43 -10.37 17.48
CA ALA A 239 8.06 -11.38 18.32
C ALA A 239 7.06 -11.92 19.37
N LEU A 240 6.79 -13.22 19.35
CA LEU A 240 6.50 -13.98 20.58
C LEU A 240 7.85 -14.51 21.05
N ILE A 241 8.54 -13.73 21.88
CA ILE A 241 9.57 -14.28 22.76
C ILE A 241 8.78 -15.07 23.81
N GLU A 242 8.74 -16.39 23.65
CA GLU A 242 8.36 -17.28 24.73
C GLU A 242 9.48 -17.21 25.79
N GLU A 243 9.15 -16.72 26.98
CA GLU A 243 9.93 -16.94 28.21
C GLU A 243 9.75 -18.36 28.73
#